data_AF-A0A816FRF8-F1
#
_entry.id   AF-A0A816FRF8-F1
#
_cell.length_a   1.000
_cell.length_b   1.000
_cell.length_c   1.000
_cell.angle_alpha   90.00
_cell.angle_beta   90.00
_cell.angle_gamma   90.00
#
_symmetry.space_group_name_H-M   'P 1'
#
loop_
_entity.id
_entity.type
_entity.pdbx_description
1 polymer ?
#
loop_
_entity_poly.entity_id
_entity_poly.type
_entity_poly.pdbx_seq_one_letter_code
_entity_poly.pdbx_strand_id
1 'polypeptide(L)'
;MIKNDFPSKWSQFINQIHTCLSTDNIAACESALLIFYTLVQHYEYKKMEDRGPMDDVMFVILPLLHQRFMQLFAHNDSDQSALIQKQILKIFHAYTQLHLSFRVLPTQTMATWLDTCCAVIERRLPERLDALDEDDRAEHPWWKCKKWALHILIRTFERHGAPANLPKGQPQDRVEFANFYLKGFSGKVISLVFGILEAYRQKIYLSPRVTQLSLNYLRESVRHAFSWKIMQNNIIVLIQDVIYPLLCINDDDIELFNEEPIEFVRARL
;
A
#
# COMPACT_ATOMS: atom_id res chain seq x y z
N MET A 1 25.42 -12.11 0.45
CA MET A 1 25.40 -13.37 -0.32
C MET A 1 24.37 -13.33 -1.45
N ILE A 2 23.05 -13.27 -1.19
CA ILE A 2 22.03 -13.35 -2.26
C ILE A 2 22.12 -12.23 -3.32
N LYS A 3 22.50 -11.01 -2.94
CA LYS A 3 22.73 -9.89 -3.88
C LYS A 3 23.88 -10.15 -4.86
N ASN A 4 24.88 -10.93 -4.46
CA ASN A 4 26.07 -11.22 -5.28
C ASN A 4 25.90 -12.53 -6.07
N ASP A 5 24.99 -13.40 -5.62
CA ASP A 5 24.71 -14.71 -6.21
C ASP A 5 23.50 -14.69 -7.17
N PHE A 6 22.77 -13.58 -7.25
CA PHE A 6 21.69 -13.38 -8.22
C PHE A 6 22.24 -12.71 -9.50
N PRO A 7 21.91 -13.21 -10.71
CA PRO A 7 20.87 -14.21 -11.02
C PRO A 7 21.31 -15.68 -11.04
N SER A 8 22.59 -16.01 -10.82
CA SER A 8 23.14 -17.35 -11.10
C SER A 8 22.59 -18.49 -10.22
N LYS A 9 22.22 -18.24 -8.96
CA LYS A 9 21.63 -19.25 -8.04
C LYS A 9 20.10 -19.14 -7.87
N TRP A 10 19.42 -18.43 -8.78
CA TRP A 10 18.02 -18.05 -8.60
C TRP A 10 17.01 -19.21 -8.61
N SER A 11 17.27 -20.27 -9.37
CA SER A 11 16.37 -21.44 -9.48
C SER A 11 16.11 -22.12 -8.13
N GLN A 12 17.10 -22.19 -7.25
CA GLN A 12 16.96 -22.73 -5.90
C GLN A 12 16.03 -21.87 -5.02
N PHE A 13 16.08 -20.55 -5.22
CA PHE A 13 15.27 -19.61 -4.45
C PHE A 13 13.81 -19.57 -4.91
N ILE A 14 13.55 -19.72 -6.22
CA ILE A 14 12.19 -19.93 -6.75
C ILE A 14 11.55 -21.13 -6.05
N ASN A 15 12.24 -22.26 -5.97
CA ASN A 15 11.72 -23.46 -5.31
C ASN A 15 11.39 -23.23 -3.83
N GLN A 16 12.17 -22.41 -3.12
CA GLN A 16 11.90 -22.03 -1.74
C GLN A 16 10.65 -21.16 -1.62
N ILE A 17 10.45 -20.18 -2.52
CA ILE A 17 9.22 -19.39 -2.56
C ILE A 17 8.02 -20.30 -2.85
N HIS A 18 8.09 -21.16 -3.87
CA HIS A 18 6.99 -22.08 -4.19
C HIS A 18 6.60 -22.96 -3.00
N THR A 19 7.61 -23.51 -2.32
CA THR A 19 7.38 -24.32 -1.12
C THR A 19 6.73 -23.49 -0.01
N CYS A 20 7.19 -22.27 0.25
CA CYS A 20 6.55 -21.37 1.22
C CYS A 20 5.10 -21.08 0.85
N LEU A 21 4.82 -20.72 -0.40
CA LEU A 21 3.46 -20.37 -0.83
C LEU A 21 2.48 -21.54 -0.80
N SER A 22 2.99 -22.78 -0.80
CA SER A 22 2.20 -24.01 -0.78
C SER A 22 2.07 -24.66 0.59
N THR A 23 2.84 -24.22 1.59
CA THR A 23 2.86 -24.84 2.93
C THR A 23 2.11 -24.00 3.97
N ASP A 24 1.58 -24.68 4.99
CA ASP A 24 0.97 -24.03 6.16
C ASP A 24 2.01 -23.65 7.23
N ASN A 25 3.30 -23.86 6.97
CA ASN A 25 4.37 -23.42 7.85
C ASN A 25 4.60 -21.91 7.67
N ILE A 26 3.92 -21.14 8.52
CA ILE A 26 3.91 -19.67 8.51
C ILE A 26 5.32 -19.11 8.71
N ALA A 27 6.08 -19.59 9.70
CA ALA A 27 7.40 -19.05 10.02
C ALA A 27 8.42 -19.25 8.88
N ALA A 28 8.39 -20.43 8.24
CA ALA A 28 9.19 -20.70 7.06
C ALA A 28 8.80 -19.77 5.90
N CYS A 29 7.50 -19.50 5.75
CA CYS A 29 7.02 -18.66 4.68
C CYS A 29 7.32 -17.16 4.88
N GLU A 30 7.19 -16.65 6.11
CA GLU A 30 7.63 -15.30 6.46
C GLU A 30 9.11 -15.08 6.17
N SER A 31 9.95 -16.06 6.54
CA SER A 31 11.39 -16.02 6.29
C SER A 31 11.71 -15.96 4.79
N ALA A 32 11.07 -16.82 3.99
CA ALA A 32 11.25 -16.84 2.54
C ALA A 32 10.80 -15.51 1.88
N LEU A 33 9.64 -14.99 2.28
CA LEU A 33 9.12 -13.72 1.77
C LEU A 33 9.96 -12.51 2.21
N LEU A 34 10.59 -12.56 3.39
CA LEU A 34 11.49 -11.51 3.85
C LEU A 34 12.79 -11.48 3.04
N ILE A 35 13.35 -12.65 2.75
CA ILE A 35 14.51 -12.75 1.88
C ILE A 35 14.16 -12.26 0.47
N PHE A 36 12.98 -12.64 -0.04
CA PHE A 36 12.54 -12.21 -1.37
C PHE A 36 12.35 -10.69 -1.43
N TYR A 37 11.71 -10.11 -0.43
CA TYR A 37 11.57 -8.67 -0.30
C TYR A 37 12.92 -7.95 -0.34
N THR A 38 13.93 -8.46 0.38
CA THR A 38 15.28 -7.88 0.37
C THR A 38 15.91 -7.89 -1.02
N LEU A 39 15.65 -8.93 -1.82
CA LEU A 39 16.10 -8.98 -3.21
C LEU A 39 15.34 -7.96 -4.08
N VAL A 40 14.01 -7.88 -3.96
CA VAL A 40 13.21 -6.90 -4.71
C VAL A 40 13.66 -5.47 -4.38
N GLN A 41 13.93 -5.18 -3.11
CA GLN A 41 14.48 -3.88 -2.67
C GLN A 41 15.85 -3.58 -3.28
N HIS A 42 16.69 -4.59 -3.54
CA HIS A 42 17.96 -4.37 -4.22
C HIS A 42 17.79 -3.84 -5.64
N TYR A 43 16.70 -4.24 -6.31
CA TYR A 43 16.34 -3.79 -7.65
C TYR A 43 15.48 -2.52 -7.66
N GLU A 44 14.93 -2.11 -6.52
CA GLU A 44 14.02 -0.96 -6.37
C GLU A 44 14.57 0.31 -7.04
N TYR A 45 15.81 0.67 -6.73
CA TYR A 45 16.49 1.89 -7.23
C TYR A 45 17.36 1.66 -8.47
N LYS A 46 17.36 0.45 -9.04
CA LYS A 46 18.07 0.17 -10.29
C LYS A 46 17.36 0.85 -11.46
N LYS A 47 18.15 1.23 -12.49
CA LYS A 47 17.61 1.76 -13.74
C LYS A 47 16.81 0.68 -14.47
N MET A 48 15.88 1.09 -15.32
CA MET A 48 15.00 0.17 -16.07
C MET A 48 15.78 -0.89 -16.86
N GLU A 49 16.90 -0.52 -17.48
CA GLU A 49 17.79 -1.40 -18.24
C GLU A 49 18.39 -2.55 -17.40
N ASP A 50 18.64 -2.32 -16.11
CA ASP A 50 19.23 -3.31 -15.20
C ASP A 50 18.19 -4.20 -14.52
N ARG A 51 16.89 -3.96 -14.75
CA ARG A 51 15.79 -4.65 -14.06
C ARG A 51 15.28 -5.89 -14.76
N GLY A 52 15.74 -6.17 -15.99
CA GLY A 52 15.34 -7.34 -16.78
C GLY A 52 15.32 -8.65 -15.98
N PRO A 53 16.40 -9.01 -15.27
CA PRO A 53 16.43 -10.21 -14.44
C PRO A 53 15.32 -10.24 -13.36
N MET A 54 15.05 -9.10 -12.71
CA MET A 54 14.01 -9.03 -11.69
C MET A 54 12.61 -9.09 -12.29
N ASP A 55 12.42 -8.54 -13.49
CA ASP A 55 11.15 -8.66 -14.20
C ASP A 55 10.89 -10.12 -14.63
N ASP A 56 11.91 -10.87 -15.04
CA ASP A 56 11.77 -12.30 -15.38
C ASP A 56 11.32 -13.12 -14.16
N VAL A 57 11.87 -12.81 -12.99
CA VAL A 57 11.43 -13.39 -11.72
C VAL A 57 9.98 -13.04 -11.41
N MET A 58 9.65 -11.75 -11.45
CA MET A 58 8.33 -11.27 -11.03
C MET A 58 7.24 -11.76 -11.98
N PHE A 59 7.56 -12.00 -13.26
CA PHE A 59 6.66 -12.64 -14.21
C PHE A 59 6.14 -14.01 -13.71
N VAL A 60 7.00 -14.78 -13.04
CA VAL A 60 6.64 -16.10 -12.49
C VAL A 60 6.05 -16.01 -11.09
N ILE A 61 6.68 -15.22 -10.22
CA ILE A 61 6.35 -15.23 -8.78
C ILE A 61 5.11 -14.39 -8.45
N LEU A 62 4.88 -13.29 -9.17
CA LEU A 62 3.82 -12.34 -8.82
C LEU A 62 2.40 -12.96 -8.85
N PRO A 63 2.03 -13.79 -9.86
CA PRO A 63 0.75 -14.50 -9.84
C PRO A 63 0.58 -15.42 -8.62
N LEU A 64 1.65 -16.08 -8.19
CA LEU A 64 1.62 -16.99 -7.03
C LEU A 64 1.43 -16.22 -5.73
N LEU A 65 2.08 -15.06 -5.60
CA LEU A 65 1.88 -14.15 -4.47
C LEU A 65 0.43 -13.67 -4.42
N HIS A 66 -0.15 -13.29 -5.56
CA HIS A 66 -1.55 -12.86 -5.64
C HIS A 66 -2.50 -13.99 -5.22
N GLN A 67 -2.30 -15.19 -5.76
CA GLN A 67 -3.11 -16.36 -5.42
C GLN A 67 -3.05 -16.66 -3.91
N ARG A 68 -1.85 -16.72 -3.33
CA ARG A 68 -1.69 -16.96 -1.88
C ARG A 68 -2.32 -15.83 -1.06
N PHE A 69 -2.18 -14.57 -1.50
CA PHE A 69 -2.83 -13.44 -0.87
C PHE A 69 -4.35 -13.62 -0.82
N MET A 70 -4.98 -13.94 -1.96
CA MET A 70 -6.43 -14.09 -2.05
C MET A 70 -6.95 -15.27 -1.22
N GLN A 71 -6.22 -16.39 -1.18
CA GLN A 71 -6.56 -17.53 -0.32
C GLN A 71 -6.58 -17.14 1.17
N LEU A 72 -5.53 -16.45 1.63
CA LEU A 72 -5.42 -15.96 3.00
C LEU A 72 -6.48 -14.89 3.30
N PHE A 73 -6.75 -14.03 2.33
CA PHE A 73 -7.72 -12.95 2.47
C PHE A 73 -9.14 -13.48 2.68
N ALA A 74 -9.54 -14.50 1.92
CA ALA A 74 -10.91 -15.04 1.93
C ALA A 74 -11.22 -15.98 3.10
N HIS A 75 -10.22 -16.71 3.61
CA HIS A 75 -10.48 -17.86 4.49
C HIS A 75 -9.73 -17.84 5.82
N ASN A 76 -8.97 -16.78 6.11
CA ASN A 76 -8.12 -16.76 7.31
C ASN A 76 -8.03 -15.38 7.98
N ASP A 77 -8.66 -15.27 9.16
CA ASP A 77 -8.68 -14.11 10.05
C ASP A 77 -7.61 -14.16 11.16
N SER A 78 -6.58 -15.02 11.05
CA SER A 78 -5.49 -15.06 12.03
C SER A 78 -4.50 -13.90 11.85
N ASP A 79 -3.82 -13.51 12.91
CA ASP A 79 -2.84 -12.42 12.85
C ASP A 79 -1.60 -12.85 12.03
N GLN A 80 -1.31 -14.15 12.00
CA GLN A 80 -0.29 -14.72 11.13
C GLN A 80 -0.65 -14.60 9.64
N SER A 81 -1.92 -14.79 9.28
CA SER A 81 -2.41 -14.52 7.92
C SER A 81 -2.18 -13.06 7.54
N ALA A 82 -2.48 -12.13 8.45
CA ALA A 82 -2.23 -10.71 8.25
C ALA A 82 -0.75 -10.38 8.06
N LEU A 83 0.16 -11.04 8.79
CA LEU A 83 1.60 -10.85 8.63
C LEU A 83 2.09 -11.24 7.23
N ILE A 84 1.62 -12.38 6.70
CA ILE A 84 1.96 -12.82 5.35
C ILE A 84 1.37 -11.85 4.31
N GLN A 85 0.09 -11.49 4.44
CA GLN A 85 -0.57 -10.51 3.56
C GLN A 85 0.19 -9.18 3.53
N LYS A 86 0.56 -8.65 4.70
CA LYS A 86 1.39 -7.44 4.85
C LYS A 86 2.71 -7.57 4.09
N GLN A 87 3.39 -8.71 4.21
CA GLN A 87 4.68 -8.93 3.56
C GLN A 87 4.54 -9.02 2.03
N ILE A 88 3.47 -9.63 1.52
CA ILE A 88 3.16 -9.66 0.08
C ILE A 88 2.91 -8.25 -0.45
N LEU A 89 2.13 -7.42 0.25
CA LEU A 89 1.88 -6.03 -0.14
C LEU A 89 3.19 -5.22 -0.17
N LYS A 90 4.10 -5.45 0.78
CA LYS A 90 5.43 -4.82 0.78
C LYS A 90 6.26 -5.20 -0.44
N ILE A 91 6.29 -6.48 -0.80
CA ILE A 91 6.98 -6.97 -2.00
C ILE A 91 6.41 -6.28 -3.25
N PHE A 92 5.08 -6.25 -3.37
CA PHE A 92 4.42 -5.61 -4.50
C PHE A 92 4.72 -4.10 -4.57
N HIS A 93 4.64 -3.40 -3.44
CA HIS A 93 4.99 -1.98 -3.36
C HIS A 93 6.46 -1.75 -3.78
N ALA A 94 7.41 -2.51 -3.22
CA ALA A 94 8.82 -2.34 -3.54
C ALA A 94 9.12 -2.55 -5.03
N TYR A 95 8.43 -3.51 -5.65
CA TYR A 95 8.57 -3.77 -7.07
C TYR A 95 8.05 -2.61 -7.94
N THR A 96 6.88 -2.04 -7.59
CA THR A 96 6.10 -1.13 -8.44
C THR A 96 6.30 0.37 -8.16
N GLN A 97 6.81 0.75 -6.98
CA GLN A 97 6.78 2.14 -6.52
C GLN A 97 7.55 3.14 -7.40
N LEU A 98 8.64 2.71 -8.04
CA LEU A 98 9.47 3.58 -8.90
C LEU A 98 9.30 3.27 -10.39
N HIS A 99 9.15 1.99 -10.72
CA HIS A 99 9.07 1.50 -12.10
C HIS A 99 7.92 0.51 -12.22
N LEU A 100 7.15 0.63 -13.30
CA LEU A 100 6.10 -0.31 -13.65
C LEU A 100 6.49 -1.03 -14.95
N SER A 101 6.65 -2.35 -14.90
CA SER A 101 6.98 -3.17 -16.08
C SER A 101 5.70 -3.72 -16.69
N PHE A 102 5.28 -3.21 -17.85
CA PHE A 102 4.04 -3.64 -18.51
C PHE A 102 4.11 -5.06 -19.10
N ARG A 103 5.32 -5.61 -19.22
CA ARG A 103 5.52 -7.04 -19.51
C ARG A 103 5.02 -7.93 -18.36
N VAL A 104 5.25 -7.51 -17.12
CA VAL A 104 4.89 -8.25 -15.90
C VAL A 104 3.51 -7.85 -15.39
N LEU A 105 3.20 -6.56 -15.49
CA LEU A 105 1.96 -5.94 -15.02
C LEU A 105 1.27 -5.20 -16.17
N PRO A 106 0.66 -5.93 -17.12
CA PRO A 106 -0.31 -5.34 -18.04
C PRO A 106 -1.41 -4.62 -17.26
N THR A 107 -2.07 -3.65 -17.89
CA THR A 107 -3.11 -2.82 -17.27
C THR A 107 -4.15 -3.62 -16.50
N GLN A 108 -4.62 -4.74 -17.06
CA GLN A 108 -5.61 -5.60 -16.39
C GLN A 108 -5.06 -6.26 -15.12
N THR A 109 -3.83 -6.78 -15.16
CA THR A 109 -3.18 -7.39 -14.00
C THR A 109 -2.94 -6.35 -12.91
N MET A 110 -2.50 -5.15 -13.29
CA MET A 110 -2.34 -4.03 -12.35
C MET A 110 -3.68 -3.62 -11.74
N ALA A 111 -4.75 -3.54 -12.53
CA ALA A 111 -6.10 -3.26 -12.03
C ALA A 111 -6.55 -4.29 -10.98
N THR A 112 -6.32 -5.58 -11.22
CA THR A 112 -6.61 -6.63 -10.23
C THR A 112 -5.88 -6.40 -8.91
N TRP A 113 -4.60 -6.02 -8.94
CA TRP A 113 -3.84 -5.70 -7.72
C TRP A 113 -4.37 -4.44 -7.02
N LEU A 114 -4.78 -3.42 -7.77
CA LEU A 114 -5.38 -2.20 -7.21
C LEU A 114 -6.73 -2.49 -6.56
N ASP A 115 -7.54 -3.38 -7.16
CA ASP A 115 -8.79 -3.85 -6.58
C ASP A 115 -8.54 -4.67 -5.30
N THR A 116 -7.51 -5.52 -5.28
CA THR A 116 -7.06 -6.19 -4.06
C THR A 116 -6.70 -5.18 -2.96
N CYS A 117 -5.98 -4.10 -3.30
CA CYS A 117 -5.68 -3.04 -2.33
C CYS A 117 -6.95 -2.36 -1.80
N CYS A 118 -7.93 -2.09 -2.66
CA CYS A 118 -9.22 -1.53 -2.23
C CYS A 118 -9.93 -2.49 -1.25
N ALA A 119 -10.01 -3.78 -1.57
CA ALA A 119 -10.64 -4.79 -0.71
C ALA A 119 -9.95 -4.90 0.67
N VAL A 120 -8.63 -4.77 0.73
CA VAL A 120 -7.87 -4.75 2.00
C VAL A 120 -8.25 -3.54 2.86
N ILE A 121 -8.41 -2.39 2.23
CA ILE A 121 -8.80 -1.15 2.90
C ILE A 121 -10.26 -1.22 3.37
N GLU A 122 -11.15 -1.87 2.63
CA GLU A 122 -12.56 -2.05 3.00
C GLU A 122 -12.78 -3.15 4.06
N ARG A 123 -11.86 -4.11 4.18
CA ARG A 123 -12.00 -5.24 5.11
C ARG A 123 -12.28 -4.76 6.54
N ARG A 124 -13.41 -5.18 7.11
CA ARG A 124 -13.69 -4.99 8.54
C ARG A 124 -12.65 -5.74 9.37
N LEU A 125 -12.09 -5.08 10.37
CA LEU A 125 -11.10 -5.70 11.25
C LEU A 125 -11.78 -6.49 12.38
N PRO A 126 -11.13 -7.54 12.91
CA PRO A 126 -11.67 -8.30 14.04
C PRO A 126 -11.92 -7.43 15.28
N GLU A 127 -13.08 -7.58 15.93
CA GLU A 127 -13.47 -6.81 17.13
C GLU A 127 -12.51 -7.04 18.31
N ARG A 128 -11.78 -8.16 18.33
CA ARG A 128 -10.75 -8.43 19.36
C ARG A 128 -9.63 -7.37 19.40
N LEU A 129 -9.42 -6.63 18.30
CA LEU A 129 -8.45 -5.54 18.28
C LEU A 129 -8.91 -4.35 19.12
N ASP A 130 -10.22 -4.23 19.39
CA ASP A 130 -10.78 -3.11 20.15
C ASP A 130 -10.42 -3.15 21.64
N ALA A 131 -9.94 -4.29 22.13
CA ALA A 131 -9.43 -4.46 23.48
C ALA A 131 -7.95 -4.03 23.64
N LEU A 132 -7.23 -3.81 22.53
CA LEU A 132 -5.86 -3.29 22.57
C LEU A 132 -5.88 -1.77 22.78
N ASP A 133 -4.86 -1.25 23.46
CA ASP A 133 -4.61 0.20 23.46
C ASP A 133 -4.34 0.71 22.04
N GLU A 134 -4.40 2.03 21.88
CA GLU A 134 -4.34 2.66 20.56
C GLU A 134 -2.99 2.49 19.86
N ASP A 135 -1.89 2.39 20.61
CA ASP A 135 -0.53 2.25 20.09
C ASP A 135 -0.29 0.82 19.58
N ASP A 136 -0.65 -0.18 20.38
CA ASP A 136 -0.60 -1.60 19.99
C ASP A 136 -1.52 -1.87 18.80
N ARG A 137 -2.71 -1.25 18.80
CA ARG A 137 -3.64 -1.33 17.67
C ARG A 137 -3.01 -0.73 16.42
N ALA A 138 -2.35 0.44 16.50
CA ALA A 138 -1.70 1.07 15.35
C ALA A 138 -0.52 0.23 14.81
N GLU A 139 0.15 -0.54 15.65
CA GLU A 139 1.23 -1.45 15.26
C GLU A 139 0.75 -2.81 14.74
N HIS A 140 -0.51 -3.16 15.00
CA HIS A 140 -1.07 -4.46 14.63
C HIS A 140 -1.00 -4.76 13.11
N PRO A 141 -0.67 -6.01 12.71
CA PRO A 141 -0.53 -6.42 11.30
C PRO A 141 -1.69 -6.04 10.37
N TRP A 142 -2.93 -6.11 10.87
CA TRP A 142 -4.14 -5.70 10.13
C TRP A 142 -4.11 -4.22 9.70
N TRP A 143 -3.73 -3.32 10.60
CA TRP A 143 -3.57 -1.91 10.28
C TRP A 143 -2.36 -1.68 9.35
N LYS A 144 -1.30 -2.47 9.51
CA LYS A 144 -0.18 -2.45 8.55
C LYS A 144 -0.58 -2.91 7.15
N CYS A 145 -1.52 -3.86 6.99
CA CYS A 145 -2.06 -4.23 5.68
C CYS A 145 -2.76 -3.04 5.01
N LYS A 146 -3.70 -2.38 5.72
CA LYS A 146 -4.38 -1.18 5.21
C LYS A 146 -3.40 -0.07 4.84
N LYS A 147 -2.39 0.16 5.69
CA LYS A 147 -1.29 1.10 5.44
C LYS A 147 -0.60 0.80 4.10
N TRP A 148 -0.14 -0.44 3.89
CA TRP A 148 0.59 -0.79 2.66
C TRP A 148 -0.28 -0.75 1.42
N ALA A 149 -1.56 -1.16 1.51
CA ALA A 149 -2.51 -1.00 0.43
C ALA A 149 -2.70 0.47 0.02
N LEU A 150 -2.87 1.39 0.98
CA LEU A 150 -2.94 2.82 0.70
C LEU A 150 -1.63 3.34 0.08
N HIS A 151 -0.46 2.93 0.59
CA HIS A 151 0.83 3.29 0.00
C HIS A 151 0.92 2.92 -1.48
N ILE A 152 0.47 1.71 -1.86
CA ILE A 152 0.44 1.26 -3.25
C ILE A 152 -0.48 2.15 -4.09
N LEU A 153 -1.69 2.44 -3.61
CA LEU A 153 -2.65 3.28 -4.34
C LEU A 153 -2.09 4.70 -4.55
N ILE A 154 -1.54 5.32 -3.50
CA ILE A 154 -0.94 6.66 -3.56
C ILE A 154 0.24 6.67 -4.54
N ARG A 155 1.20 5.75 -4.37
CA ARG A 155 2.37 5.68 -5.26
C ARG A 155 1.98 5.44 -6.70
N THR A 156 0.99 4.59 -6.94
CA THR A 156 0.47 4.37 -8.29
C THR A 156 -0.06 5.67 -8.87
N PHE A 157 -0.87 6.43 -8.12
CA PHE A 157 -1.40 7.70 -8.60
C PHE A 157 -0.29 8.73 -8.87
N GLU A 158 0.59 8.94 -7.90
CA GLU A 158 1.68 9.91 -7.97
C GLU A 158 2.65 9.64 -9.14
N ARG A 159 2.97 8.37 -9.41
CA ARG A 159 4.05 8.00 -10.37
C ARG A 159 3.55 7.56 -11.73
N HIS A 160 2.43 6.82 -11.76
CA HIS A 160 2.01 6.06 -12.94
C HIS A 160 0.58 6.37 -13.37
N GLY A 161 -0.23 6.97 -12.48
CA GLY A 161 -1.68 7.03 -12.60
C GLY A 161 -2.23 8.31 -13.20
N ALA A 162 -1.38 9.23 -13.62
CA ALA A 162 -1.79 10.47 -14.28
C ALA A 162 -0.83 10.82 -15.44
N PRO A 163 -1.32 11.09 -16.66
CA PRO A 163 -0.45 11.44 -17.79
C PRO A 163 0.41 12.68 -17.51
N ALA A 164 -0.09 13.61 -16.71
CA ALA A 164 0.63 14.82 -16.30
C ALA A 164 1.87 14.54 -15.43
N ASN A 165 1.92 13.40 -14.76
CA ASN A 165 3.03 12.99 -13.90
C ASN A 165 4.10 12.20 -14.68
N LEU A 166 3.82 11.80 -15.93
CA LEU A 166 4.74 11.03 -16.75
C LEU A 166 5.77 11.94 -17.44
N PRO A 167 7.05 11.53 -17.52
CA PRO A 167 8.03 12.18 -18.39
C PRO A 167 7.56 12.24 -19.85
N LYS A 168 8.06 13.22 -20.62
CA LYS A 168 7.75 13.32 -22.05
C LYS A 168 8.33 12.13 -22.81
N GLY A 169 7.60 11.65 -23.83
CA GLY A 169 8.08 10.56 -24.71
C GLY A 169 8.01 9.17 -24.09
N GLN A 170 7.20 8.97 -23.06
CA GLN A 170 6.98 7.64 -22.49
C GLN A 170 6.27 6.71 -23.48
N PRO A 171 6.51 5.39 -23.40
CA PRO A 171 5.80 4.40 -24.22
C PRO A 171 4.27 4.49 -24.06
N GLN A 172 3.57 4.13 -25.15
CA GLN A 172 2.12 4.29 -25.29
C GLN A 172 1.32 3.52 -24.22
N ASP A 173 1.75 2.29 -23.88
CA ASP A 173 1.14 1.47 -22.84
C ASP A 173 1.12 2.16 -21.46
N ARG A 174 2.17 2.92 -21.12
CA ARG A 174 2.23 3.72 -19.89
C ARG A 174 1.21 4.85 -19.91
N VAL A 175 1.09 5.54 -21.02
CA VAL A 175 0.16 6.66 -21.19
C VAL A 175 -1.29 6.15 -21.14
N GLU A 176 -1.56 5.00 -21.73
CA GLU A 176 -2.85 4.33 -21.67
C GLU A 176 -3.21 3.93 -20.24
N PHE A 177 -2.28 3.30 -19.51
CA PHE A 177 -2.49 2.99 -18.10
C PHE A 177 -2.76 4.23 -17.25
N ALA A 178 -2.00 5.31 -17.45
CA ALA A 178 -2.19 6.55 -16.71
C ALA A 178 -3.57 7.17 -16.97
N ASN A 179 -4.05 7.12 -18.21
CA ASN A 179 -5.41 7.56 -18.55
C ASN A 179 -6.47 6.64 -17.94
N PHE A 180 -6.27 5.33 -18.00
CA PHE A 180 -7.14 4.34 -17.37
C PHE A 180 -7.25 4.58 -15.87
N TYR A 181 -6.13 4.76 -15.17
CA TYR A 181 -6.13 5.01 -13.74
C TYR A 181 -6.85 6.32 -13.41
N LEU A 182 -6.45 7.44 -14.02
CA LEU A 182 -7.05 8.75 -13.71
C LEU A 182 -8.55 8.77 -13.99
N LYS A 183 -8.99 8.30 -15.16
CA LYS A 183 -10.39 8.43 -15.60
C LYS A 183 -11.30 7.28 -15.18
N GLY A 184 -10.74 6.08 -15.05
CA GLY A 184 -11.49 4.85 -14.78
C GLY A 184 -11.36 4.32 -13.35
N PHE A 185 -10.25 4.60 -12.66
CA PHE A 185 -9.97 3.99 -11.35
C PHE A 185 -9.95 4.99 -10.18
N SER A 186 -9.42 6.21 -10.38
CA SER A 186 -9.18 7.17 -9.29
C SER A 186 -10.47 7.52 -8.53
N GLY A 187 -11.60 7.66 -9.23
CA GLY A 187 -12.90 7.94 -8.60
C GLY A 187 -13.31 6.87 -7.58
N LYS A 188 -13.05 5.59 -7.87
CA LYS A 188 -13.32 4.49 -6.92
C LYS A 188 -12.50 4.65 -5.65
N VAL A 189 -11.21 4.95 -5.78
CA VAL A 189 -10.32 5.13 -4.62
C VAL A 189 -10.67 6.39 -3.83
N ILE A 190 -11.04 7.49 -4.50
CA ILE A 190 -11.52 8.72 -3.85
C ILE A 190 -12.74 8.42 -2.98
N SER A 191 -13.74 7.70 -3.51
CA SER A 191 -14.93 7.32 -2.74
C SER A 191 -14.57 6.43 -1.54
N LEU A 192 -13.68 5.47 -1.73
CA LEU A 192 -13.16 4.61 -0.66
C LEU A 192 -12.49 5.45 0.45
N VAL A 193 -11.62 6.38 0.08
CA VAL A 193 -10.92 7.26 1.01
C VAL A 193 -11.89 8.17 1.75
N PHE A 194 -12.91 8.71 1.09
CA PHE A 194 -13.97 9.44 1.79
C PHE A 194 -14.72 8.57 2.80
N GLY A 195 -14.97 7.29 2.49
CA GLY A 195 -15.56 6.35 3.46
C GLY A 195 -14.69 6.15 4.71
N ILE A 196 -13.36 6.11 4.56
CA ILE A 196 -12.42 6.06 5.70
C ILE A 196 -12.56 7.33 6.54
N LEU A 197 -12.56 8.50 5.91
CA LEU A 197 -12.64 9.77 6.63
C LEU A 197 -14.04 10.02 7.24
N GLU A 198 -15.08 9.40 6.70
CA GLU A 198 -16.39 9.37 7.34
C GLU A 198 -16.36 8.54 8.62
N ALA A 199 -15.68 7.39 8.62
CA ALA A 199 -15.49 6.60 9.84
C ALA A 199 -14.74 7.41 10.92
N TYR A 200 -13.74 8.21 10.53
CA TYR A 200 -13.08 9.16 11.42
C TYR A 200 -14.06 10.17 12.03
N ARG A 201 -14.93 10.79 11.20
CA ARG A 201 -15.96 11.74 11.67
C ARG A 201 -16.91 11.09 12.67
N GLN A 202 -17.24 9.82 12.46
CA GLN A 202 -18.09 9.02 13.35
C GLN A 202 -17.37 8.51 14.60
N LYS A 203 -16.13 8.96 14.85
CA LYS A 203 -15.30 8.55 16.00
C LYS A 203 -15.01 7.04 16.03
N ILE A 204 -15.06 6.39 14.87
CA ILE A 204 -14.57 5.02 14.71
C ILE A 204 -13.04 5.09 14.67
N TYR A 205 -12.37 4.28 15.49
CA TYR A 205 -10.92 4.26 15.54
C TYR A 205 -10.32 3.99 14.15
N LEU A 206 -9.30 4.77 13.81
CA LEU A 206 -8.44 4.57 12.66
C LEU A 206 -6.99 4.73 13.10
N SER A 207 -6.11 3.85 12.66
CA SER A 207 -4.68 4.06 12.86
C SER A 207 -4.27 5.44 12.30
N PRO A 208 -3.52 6.27 13.05
CA PRO A 208 -3.11 7.61 12.62
C PRO A 208 -2.47 7.61 11.23
N ARG A 209 -1.69 6.56 10.94
CA ARG A 209 -1.02 6.41 9.64
C ARG A 209 -2.00 6.18 8.49
N VAL A 210 -3.10 5.48 8.72
CA VAL A 210 -4.15 5.26 7.69
C VAL A 210 -4.90 6.55 7.40
N THR A 211 -5.22 7.34 8.43
CA THR A 211 -5.81 8.69 8.27
C THR A 211 -4.88 9.60 7.48
N GLN A 212 -3.59 9.65 7.83
CA GLN A 212 -2.59 10.45 7.13
C GLN A 212 -2.45 10.04 5.65
N LEU A 213 -2.40 8.73 5.35
CA LEU A 213 -2.29 8.24 3.98
C LEU A 213 -3.56 8.52 3.16
N SER A 214 -4.73 8.43 3.79
CA SER A 214 -6.01 8.81 3.20
C SER A 214 -5.98 10.28 2.74
N LEU A 215 -5.53 11.19 3.60
CA LEU A 215 -5.35 12.60 3.26
C LEU A 215 -4.29 12.81 2.17
N ASN A 216 -3.20 12.05 2.17
CA ASN A 216 -2.19 12.12 1.12
C ASN A 216 -2.74 11.70 -0.25
N TYR A 217 -3.65 10.72 -0.32
CA TYR A 217 -4.31 10.35 -1.56
C TYR A 217 -5.20 11.49 -2.08
N LEU A 218 -5.97 12.14 -1.20
CA LEU A 218 -6.78 13.31 -1.56
C LEU A 218 -5.90 14.49 -2.00
N ARG A 219 -4.75 14.69 -1.35
CA ARG A 219 -3.76 15.70 -1.75
C ARG A 219 -3.26 15.47 -3.18
N GLU A 220 -3.00 14.23 -3.60
CA GLU A 220 -2.65 13.96 -4.99
C GLU A 220 -3.86 14.16 -5.91
N SER A 221 -5.05 13.77 -5.46
CA SER A 221 -6.29 13.90 -6.21
C SER A 221 -6.67 15.35 -6.53
N VAL A 222 -6.36 16.34 -5.67
CA VAL A 222 -6.67 17.76 -5.95
C VAL A 222 -5.82 18.35 -7.08
N ARG A 223 -4.67 17.71 -7.40
CA ARG A 223 -3.73 18.22 -8.42
C ARG A 223 -4.21 17.97 -9.85
N HIS A 224 -5.20 17.10 -10.05
CA HIS A 224 -5.69 16.74 -11.38
C HIS A 224 -7.15 17.18 -11.55
N ALA A 225 -7.43 17.90 -12.65
CA ALA A 225 -8.75 18.47 -12.89
C ALA A 225 -9.90 17.45 -12.90
N PHE A 226 -9.63 16.21 -13.36
CA PHE A 226 -10.64 15.14 -13.39
C PHE A 226 -11.03 14.70 -11.97
N SER A 227 -10.07 14.34 -11.12
CA SER A 227 -10.32 13.92 -9.75
C SER A 227 -10.80 15.06 -8.86
N TRP A 228 -10.34 16.30 -9.11
CA TRP A 228 -10.86 17.48 -8.42
C TRP A 228 -12.38 17.63 -8.58
N LYS A 229 -12.90 17.44 -9.79
CA LYS A 229 -14.36 17.53 -10.05
C LYS A 229 -15.17 16.54 -9.21
N ILE A 230 -14.58 15.39 -8.85
CA ILE A 230 -15.21 14.37 -8.00
C ILE A 230 -15.25 14.82 -6.54
N MET A 231 -14.19 15.49 -6.08
CA MET A 231 -14.01 15.84 -4.66
C MET A 231 -14.57 17.21 -4.26
N GLN A 232 -14.68 18.15 -5.21
CA GLN A 232 -14.93 19.57 -4.92
C GLN A 232 -16.18 19.82 -4.05
N ASN A 233 -17.23 19.00 -4.19
CA ASN A 233 -18.46 19.17 -3.41
C ASN A 233 -18.29 18.82 -1.93
N ASN A 234 -17.30 17.98 -1.59
CA ASN A 234 -17.05 17.51 -0.23
C ASN A 234 -15.88 18.24 0.44
N ILE A 235 -15.20 19.16 -0.27
CA ILE A 235 -13.95 19.75 0.22
C ILE A 235 -14.15 20.60 1.49
N ILE A 236 -15.27 21.30 1.60
CA ILE A 236 -15.57 22.14 2.77
C ILE A 236 -15.79 21.27 4.00
N VAL A 237 -16.58 20.20 3.87
CA VAL A 237 -16.81 19.21 4.94
C VAL A 237 -15.49 18.55 5.34
N LEU A 238 -14.65 18.17 4.37
CA LEU A 238 -13.33 17.62 4.65
C LEU A 238 -12.46 18.59 5.46
N ILE A 239 -12.46 19.88 5.11
CA ILE A 239 -11.68 20.89 5.82
C ILE A 239 -12.21 21.07 7.25
N GLN A 240 -13.52 21.23 7.41
CA GLN A 240 -14.14 21.55 8.69
C GLN A 240 -14.14 20.36 9.66
N ASP A 241 -14.47 19.17 9.19
CA ASP A 241 -14.78 18.04 10.06
C ASP A 241 -13.64 17.03 10.18
N VAL A 242 -12.61 17.15 9.34
CA VAL A 242 -11.46 16.23 9.33
C VAL A 242 -10.15 16.98 9.49
N ILE A 243 -9.81 17.88 8.56
CA ILE A 243 -8.50 18.55 8.55
C ILE A 243 -8.35 19.48 9.75
N TYR A 244 -9.35 20.33 10.02
CA TYR A 244 -9.27 21.29 11.13
C TYR A 244 -9.13 20.60 12.49
N PRO A 245 -9.96 19.58 12.85
CA PRO A 245 -9.78 18.82 14.09
C PRO A 245 -8.41 18.16 14.23
N LEU A 246 -7.87 17.60 13.13
CA LEU A 246 -6.54 16.98 13.13
C LEU A 246 -5.38 17.97 13.33
N LEU A 247 -5.60 19.25 13.01
CA LEU A 247 -4.61 20.31 13.20
C LEU A 247 -4.69 20.95 14.60
N CYS A 248 -5.81 20.80 15.29
CA CYS A 248 -5.97 21.32 16.64
C CYS A 248 -5.10 20.54 17.64
N ILE A 249 -4.69 21.23 18.69
CA ILE A 249 -4.09 20.62 19.87
C ILE A 249 -5.24 20.01 20.67
N ASN A 250 -5.16 18.72 20.99
CA ASN A 250 -6.13 18.02 21.82
C ASN A 250 -5.62 17.86 23.27
N ASP A 251 -6.42 17.23 24.13
CA ASP A 251 -6.04 17.03 25.53
C ASP A 251 -4.81 16.12 25.67
N ASP A 252 -4.69 15.09 24.83
CA ASP A 252 -3.53 14.18 24.80
C ASP A 252 -2.23 14.92 24.42
N ASP A 253 -2.30 15.87 23.49
CA ASP A 253 -1.19 16.73 23.10
C ASP A 253 -0.75 17.64 24.26
N ILE A 254 -1.71 18.15 25.04
CA ILE A 254 -1.43 19.00 26.21
C ILE A 254 -0.80 18.16 27.32
N GLU A 255 -1.31 16.95 27.55
CA GLU A 255 -0.74 15.99 28.50
C GLU A 255 0.70 15.63 28.10
N LEU A 256 0.93 15.22 26.84
CA LEU A 256 2.25 14.90 26.33
C LEU A 256 3.20 16.11 26.40
N PHE A 257 2.72 17.32 26.11
CA PHE A 257 3.52 18.53 26.26
C PHE A 257 3.94 18.80 27.71
N ASN A 258 3.05 18.53 28.68
CA ASN A 258 3.31 18.75 30.09
C ASN A 258 4.21 17.67 30.70
N GLU A 259 4.02 16.40 30.33
CA GLU A 259 4.75 15.26 30.86
C GLU A 259 6.08 15.04 30.15
N GLU A 260 6.06 15.05 28.82
CA GLU A 260 7.21 14.75 27.96
C GLU A 260 7.39 15.77 26.82
N PRO A 261 7.73 17.04 27.11
CA PRO A 261 7.81 18.11 26.10
C PRO A 261 8.73 17.80 24.91
N ILE A 262 9.79 17.00 25.12
CA ILE A 262 10.70 16.57 24.05
C ILE A 262 10.00 15.59 23.10
N GLU A 263 9.21 14.66 23.63
CA GLU A 263 8.44 13.72 22.81
C GLU A 263 7.32 14.43 22.05
N PHE A 264 6.65 15.39 22.68
CA PHE A 264 5.68 16.26 22.01
C PHE A 264 6.29 16.94 20.76
N VAL A 265 7.47 17.56 20.90
CA VAL A 265 8.16 18.20 19.76
C VAL A 265 8.54 17.17 18.69
N ARG A 266 8.98 15.96 19.08
CA ARG A 266 9.31 14.88 18.13
C ARG A 266 8.07 14.37 17.38
N ALA A 267 6.93 14.27 18.05
CA ALA A 267 5.68 13.77 17.46
C ALA A 267 5.09 14.75 16.43
N ARG A 268 5.40 16.04 16.55
CA ARG A 268 4.86 17.13 15.70
C ARG A 268 5.78 17.57 14.54
N LEU A 269 7.01 17.04 14.45
CA LEU A 269 7.97 17.29 13.35
C LEU A 269 7.81 16.28 12.20
#